data_AF-A0AAV8X5A8-F1
#
_entry.id   AF-A0AAV8X5A8-F1
#
_cell.length_a   1.000
_cell.length_b   1.000
_cell.length_c   1.000
_cell.angle_alpha   90.00
_cell.angle_beta   90.00
_cell.angle_gamma   90.00
#
_symmetry.space_group_name_H-M   'P 1'
#
loop_
_entity.id
_entity.type
_entity.pdbx_description
1 polymer ?
#
loop_
_entity_poly.entity_id
_entity_poly.type
_entity_poly.pdbx_seq_one_letter_code
_entity_poly.pdbx_strand_id
1 'polypeptide(L)'
;MVGIQGITYAGNHGLEILHPDGTKFVHPMPTEFHDKVGELMRQLQEKVCREGAWVENKGALLTFHFRETPVHLRAALEKEAITMIENAGFTPGKAHCAIEAKPPVQWNKGRASIYILRTAFGVDWSERIRIIYVGDDATDEDAMQALKGMAATFRVTSSQITKTSAERRLPSTDSVLTMLKWVERHVSRRKPSKDLRRNSTTPLARQVLQMEMSMIQNTNSTGSTLTVPLNSNDH
;
A
#
# COMPACT_ATOMS: atom_id res chain seq x y z
N MET A 1 -2.08 2.39 14.60
CA MET A 1 -0.82 2.21 13.83
C MET A 1 0.20 1.54 14.75
N VAL A 2 1.07 0.65 14.26
CA VAL A 2 2.03 -0.08 15.11
C VAL A 2 3.25 0.75 15.55
N GLY A 3 3.41 1.98 15.05
CA GLY A 3 4.36 2.96 15.60
C GLY A 3 5.83 2.71 15.27
N ILE A 4 6.12 1.84 14.30
CA ILE A 4 7.47 1.53 13.83
C ILE A 4 7.87 2.53 12.74
N GLN A 5 9.03 3.17 12.87
CA GLN A 5 9.55 4.08 11.85
C GLN A 5 10.26 3.32 10.73
N GLY A 6 10.34 3.94 9.55
CA GLY A 6 11.12 3.40 8.42
C GLY A 6 10.47 2.23 7.68
N ILE A 7 9.17 1.98 7.89
CA ILE A 7 8.40 0.95 7.16
C ILE A 7 7.26 1.55 6.36
N THR A 8 6.83 0.81 5.33
CA THR A 8 5.63 1.15 4.57
C THR A 8 4.37 0.74 5.34
N TYR A 9 3.42 1.66 5.46
CA TYR A 9 2.09 1.39 6.02
C TYR A 9 1.05 1.36 4.91
N ALA A 10 0.32 0.26 4.77
CA ALA A 10 -0.82 0.16 3.87
C ALA A 10 -2.12 0.07 4.68
N GLY A 11 -3.00 1.05 4.53
CA GLY A 11 -4.32 1.12 5.16
C GLY A 11 -5.45 0.91 4.15
N ASN A 12 -6.68 0.70 4.63
CA ASN A 12 -7.89 0.61 3.79
C ASN A 12 -7.75 -0.38 2.62
N HIS A 13 -7.31 -1.61 2.90
CA HIS A 13 -7.04 -2.64 1.87
C HIS A 13 -5.97 -2.25 0.83
N GLY A 14 -5.13 -1.27 1.16
CA GLY A 14 -4.09 -0.72 0.29
C GLY A 14 -4.54 0.45 -0.57
N LEU A 15 -5.75 1.00 -0.34
CA LEU A 15 -6.18 2.25 -0.99
C LEU A 15 -5.33 3.43 -0.54
N GLU A 16 -4.69 3.35 0.63
CA GLU A 16 -3.74 4.35 1.12
C GLU A 16 -2.45 3.68 1.54
N ILE A 17 -1.32 4.18 1.04
CA ILE A 17 0.00 3.63 1.32
C ILE A 17 0.94 4.79 1.69
N LEU A 18 1.50 4.75 2.89
CA LEU A 18 2.51 5.69 3.37
C LEU A 18 3.88 5.02 3.30
N HIS A 19 4.80 5.60 2.55
CA HIS A 19 6.15 5.11 2.36
C HIS A 19 7.10 5.62 3.46
N PRO A 20 8.28 4.98 3.65
CA PRO A 20 9.25 5.38 4.67
C PRO A 20 9.77 6.82 4.54
N ASP A 21 9.77 7.37 3.32
CA ASP A 21 10.19 8.75 3.01
C ASP A 21 9.08 9.79 3.29
N GLY A 22 7.91 9.35 3.76
CA GLY A 22 6.75 10.20 4.04
C GLY A 22 5.84 10.44 2.83
N THR A 23 6.19 9.94 1.64
CA THR A 23 5.30 10.04 0.48
C THR A 23 4.07 9.15 0.67
N LYS A 24 2.91 9.63 0.19
CA LYS A 24 1.64 8.93 0.31
C LYS A 24 1.06 8.63 -1.06
N PHE A 25 0.77 7.37 -1.31
CA PHE A 25 -0.11 6.95 -2.39
C PHE A 25 -1.54 6.86 -1.87
N VAL A 26 -2.47 7.46 -2.62
CA VAL A 26 -3.92 7.27 -2.45
C VAL A 26 -4.42 6.76 -3.78
N HIS A 27 -5.10 5.62 -3.79
CA HIS A 27 -5.68 5.07 -5.01
C HIS A 27 -6.67 6.10 -5.58
N PRO A 28 -6.53 6.50 -6.85
CA PRO A 28 -7.45 7.43 -7.47
C PRO A 28 -8.89 6.93 -7.38
N MET A 29 -9.75 7.80 -6.86
CA MET A 29 -11.18 7.58 -6.77
C MET A 29 -11.85 8.24 -7.96
N PRO A 30 -12.86 7.62 -8.60
CA PRO A 30 -13.60 8.31 -9.63
C PRO A 30 -14.27 9.55 -9.03
N THR A 31 -14.18 10.70 -9.71
CA THR A 31 -14.61 12.01 -9.20
C THR A 31 -16.05 11.98 -8.65
N GLU A 32 -16.94 11.26 -9.34
CA GLU A 32 -18.35 11.08 -8.96
C GLU A 32 -18.56 10.44 -7.58
N PHE A 33 -17.56 9.71 -7.05
CA PHE A 33 -17.66 9.08 -5.74
C PHE A 33 -17.21 9.98 -4.60
N HIS A 34 -16.45 11.04 -4.87
CA HIS A 34 -16.04 11.98 -3.81
C HIS A 34 -17.25 12.65 -3.16
N ASP A 35 -18.20 13.14 -3.97
CA ASP A 35 -19.43 13.76 -3.45
C ASP A 35 -20.37 12.72 -2.83
N LYS A 36 -20.43 11.52 -3.42
CA LYS A 36 -21.28 10.43 -2.92
C LYS A 36 -20.84 9.91 -1.55
N VAL A 37 -19.55 9.97 -1.20
CA VAL A 37 -19.07 9.59 0.15
C VAL A 37 -19.71 10.49 1.21
N GLY A 38 -19.72 11.80 1.00
CA GLY A 38 -20.30 12.75 1.95
C GLY A 38 -21.81 12.53 2.14
N GLU A 39 -22.52 12.36 1.03
CA GLU A 39 -23.97 12.11 1.06
C GLU A 39 -24.30 10.75 1.70
N LEU A 40 -23.58 9.68 1.36
CA LEU A 40 -23.75 8.37 1.99
C LEU A 40 -23.47 8.43 3.50
N MET A 41 -22.42 9.13 3.92
CA MET A 41 -22.11 9.31 5.34
C MET A 41 -23.27 9.97 6.08
N ARG A 42 -23.83 11.05 5.52
CA ARG A 42 -25.00 11.74 6.08
C ARG A 42 -26.21 10.81 6.19
N GLN A 43 -26.52 10.06 5.13
CA GLN A 43 -27.65 9.12 5.13
C GLN A 43 -27.47 8.00 6.17
N LEU A 44 -26.27 7.41 6.27
CA LEU A 44 -25.97 6.40 7.28
C LEU A 44 -26.11 6.96 8.71
N GLN A 45 -25.67 8.20 8.94
CA GLN A 45 -25.83 8.88 10.22
C GLN A 45 -27.29 9.06 10.60
N GLU A 46 -28.12 9.53 9.66
CA GLU A 46 -29.52 9.82 9.92
C GLU A 46 -30.39 8.56 10.10
N LYS A 47 -30.09 7.48 9.37
CA LYS A 47 -30.97 6.30 9.29
C LYS A 47 -30.57 5.18 10.24
N VAL A 48 -29.28 4.90 10.36
CA VAL A 48 -28.79 3.69 11.05
C VAL A 48 -27.84 3.94 12.21
N CYS A 49 -27.30 5.15 12.39
CA CYS A 49 -26.45 5.48 13.55
C CYS A 49 -27.31 5.77 14.79
N ARG A 50 -27.89 4.72 15.36
CA ARG A 50 -28.73 4.72 16.56
C ARG A 50 -28.41 3.51 17.43
N GLU A 51 -28.83 3.55 18.69
CA GLU A 51 -28.69 2.40 19.60
C GLU A 51 -27.24 1.89 19.71
N GLY A 52 -26.26 2.78 19.69
CA GLY A 52 -24.82 2.43 19.73
C GLY A 52 -24.15 2.16 18.37
N ALA A 53 -24.90 2.17 17.27
CA ALA A 53 -24.31 2.14 15.93
C ALA A 53 -23.74 3.50 15.53
N TRP A 54 -22.66 3.49 14.75
CA TRP A 54 -21.99 4.70 14.29
C TRP A 54 -21.28 4.46 12.96
N VAL A 55 -20.90 5.54 12.27
CA VAL A 55 -20.14 5.49 11.02
C VAL A 55 -18.76 6.13 11.20
N GLU A 56 -17.74 5.45 10.72
CA GLU A 56 -16.36 5.89 10.67
C GLU A 56 -16.02 6.36 9.26
N ASN A 57 -15.41 7.55 9.13
CA ASN A 57 -14.79 7.98 7.88
C ASN A 57 -13.29 7.65 7.92
N LYS A 58 -12.85 6.76 7.03
CA LYS A 58 -11.44 6.35 6.92
C LYS A 58 -10.72 7.01 5.75
N GLY A 59 -11.24 8.10 5.19
CA GLY A 59 -10.71 8.75 4.00
C GLY A 59 -11.22 8.07 2.74
N ALA A 60 -10.54 7.01 2.28
CA ALA A 60 -10.90 6.32 1.05
C ALA A 60 -12.18 5.46 1.12
N LEU A 61 -12.70 5.18 2.32
CA LEU A 61 -13.92 4.39 2.54
C LEU A 61 -14.64 4.81 3.84
N LEU A 62 -15.92 4.45 3.94
CA LEU A 62 -16.70 4.55 5.18
C LEU A 62 -16.84 3.17 5.82
N THR A 63 -16.93 3.10 7.15
CA THR A 63 -17.25 1.86 7.87
C THR A 63 -18.41 2.09 8.82
N PHE A 64 -19.52 1.39 8.61
CA PHE A 64 -20.65 1.37 9.53
C PHE A 64 -20.41 0.30 10.60
N HIS A 65 -20.40 0.68 11.87
CA HIS A 65 -20.16 -0.20 13.02
C HIS A 65 -21.45 -0.39 13.81
N PHE A 66 -21.77 -1.63 14.15
CA PHE A 66 -23.00 -1.99 14.88
C PHE A 66 -22.75 -2.99 16.01
N ARG A 67 -21.49 -3.09 16.48
CA ARG A 67 -21.12 -4.00 17.57
C ARG A 67 -21.83 -3.64 18.88
N GLU A 68 -21.88 -2.35 19.20
CA GLU A 68 -22.43 -1.86 20.48
C GLU A 68 -23.96 -1.82 20.48
N THR A 69 -24.63 -2.26 19.40
CA THR A 69 -26.09 -2.30 19.36
C THR A 69 -26.65 -3.54 20.04
N PRO A 70 -27.89 -3.47 20.55
CA PRO A 70 -28.62 -4.65 21.00
C PRO A 70 -28.62 -5.76 19.94
N VAL A 71 -28.35 -7.00 20.36
CA VAL A 71 -28.16 -8.16 19.45
C VAL A 71 -29.35 -8.36 18.52
N HIS A 72 -30.57 -8.13 19.01
CA HIS A 72 -31.81 -8.29 18.24
C HIS A 72 -31.97 -7.25 17.11
N LEU A 73 -31.24 -6.12 17.15
CA LEU A 73 -31.29 -5.08 16.11
C LEU A 73 -30.21 -5.24 15.04
N ARG A 74 -29.12 -5.97 15.34
CA ARG A 74 -27.92 -6.03 14.49
C ARG A 74 -28.24 -6.46 13.05
N ALA A 75 -29.03 -7.51 12.88
CA ALA A 75 -29.37 -8.02 11.55
C ALA A 75 -30.19 -7.02 10.72
N ALA A 76 -31.08 -6.26 11.37
CA ALA A 76 -31.87 -5.23 10.69
C ALA A 76 -30.99 -4.05 10.26
N LEU A 77 -30.15 -3.54 11.16
CA LEU A 77 -29.22 -2.44 10.89
C LEU A 77 -28.18 -2.82 9.83
N GLU A 78 -27.64 -4.04 9.90
CA GLU A 78 -26.72 -4.57 8.88
C GLU A 78 -27.37 -4.56 7.50
N LYS A 79 -28.59 -5.10 7.38
CA LYS A 79 -29.32 -5.16 6.11
C LYS A 79 -29.61 -3.76 5.57
N GLU A 80 -30.08 -2.85 6.42
CA GLU A 80 -30.41 -1.47 6.03
C GLU A 80 -29.16 -0.72 5.53
N ALA A 81 -28.03 -0.86 6.24
CA ALA A 81 -26.75 -0.27 5.84
C ALA A 81 -26.25 -0.85 4.50
N ILE A 82 -26.32 -2.16 4.30
CA ILE A 82 -25.95 -2.81 3.03
C ILE A 82 -26.76 -2.21 1.87
N THR A 83 -28.08 -2.12 2.01
CA THR A 83 -28.94 -1.55 0.97
C THR A 83 -28.60 -0.09 0.66
N MET A 84 -28.34 0.73 1.68
CA MET A 84 -27.92 2.13 1.46
C MET A 84 -26.58 2.23 0.73
N ILE A 85 -25.61 1.40 1.10
CA ILE A 85 -24.28 1.36 0.47
C ILE A 85 -24.39 0.96 -1.00
N GLU A 86 -25.17 -0.09 -1.31
CA GLU A 86 -25.39 -0.56 -2.68
C GLU A 86 -26.13 0.50 -3.53
N ASN A 87 -27.17 1.13 -2.98
CA ASN A 87 -27.92 2.18 -3.67
C ASN A 87 -27.07 3.42 -3.98
N ALA A 88 -26.06 3.72 -3.14
CA ALA A 88 -25.10 4.78 -3.39
C ALA A 88 -24.00 4.39 -4.42
N GLY A 89 -24.02 3.16 -4.93
CA GLY A 89 -23.06 2.65 -5.91
C GLY A 89 -21.75 2.11 -5.32
N PHE A 90 -21.68 1.95 -4.00
CA PHE A 90 -20.53 1.35 -3.32
C PHE A 90 -20.71 -0.16 -3.17
N THR A 91 -19.60 -0.89 -3.04
CA THR A 91 -19.60 -2.33 -2.76
C THR A 91 -19.54 -2.57 -1.25
N PRO A 92 -20.55 -3.22 -0.64
CA PRO A 92 -20.52 -3.53 0.79
C PRO A 92 -19.49 -4.64 1.11
N GLY A 93 -18.53 -4.33 1.96
CA GLY A 93 -17.58 -5.28 2.52
C GLY A 93 -17.96 -5.69 3.94
N LYS A 94 -18.23 -6.98 4.17
CA LYS A 94 -18.54 -7.46 5.52
C LYS A 94 -17.27 -7.56 6.39
N ALA A 95 -17.36 -7.02 7.60
CA ALA A 95 -16.35 -7.15 8.65
C ALA A 95 -17.03 -7.54 9.99
N HIS A 96 -16.24 -7.83 11.02
CA HIS A 96 -16.77 -8.30 12.30
C HIS A 96 -17.60 -7.21 13.02
N CYS A 97 -18.93 -7.33 12.94
CA CYS A 97 -19.91 -6.34 13.38
C CYS A 97 -19.75 -4.96 12.72
N ALA A 98 -19.35 -4.95 11.44
CA ALA A 98 -19.22 -3.74 10.65
C ALA A 98 -19.45 -4.00 9.15
N ILE A 99 -19.87 -2.98 8.41
CA ILE A 99 -19.97 -2.98 6.94
C ILE A 99 -19.14 -1.83 6.37
N GLU A 100 -18.17 -2.15 5.52
CA GLU A 100 -17.35 -1.18 4.80
C GLU A 100 -18.03 -0.78 3.49
N ALA A 101 -18.20 0.52 3.26
CA ALA A 101 -18.64 1.05 1.97
C ALA A 101 -17.43 1.21 1.06
N LYS A 102 -17.11 0.17 0.28
CA LYS A 102 -15.94 0.17 -0.58
C LYS A 102 -16.25 0.84 -1.91
N PRO A 103 -15.38 1.73 -2.41
CA PRO A 103 -15.55 2.24 -3.75
C PRO A 103 -15.44 1.12 -4.79
N PRO A 104 -16.17 1.19 -5.92
CA PRO A 104 -16.17 0.13 -6.94
C PRO A 104 -14.91 0.20 -7.82
N VAL A 105 -13.73 0.17 -7.20
CA VAL A 105 -12.43 0.15 -7.88
C VAL A 105 -11.86 -1.26 -7.89
N GLN A 106 -11.20 -1.61 -8.99
CA GLN A 106 -10.49 -2.89 -9.11
C GLN A 106 -9.15 -2.83 -8.36
N TRP A 107 -9.22 -2.74 -7.03
CA TRP A 107 -8.07 -2.67 -6.13
C TRP A 107 -8.27 -3.58 -4.92
N ASN A 108 -7.21 -4.27 -4.51
CA ASN A 108 -7.21 -5.19 -3.38
C ASN A 108 -5.80 -5.31 -2.76
N LYS A 109 -5.68 -6.04 -1.64
CA LYS A 109 -4.40 -6.25 -0.94
C LYS A 109 -3.33 -6.85 -1.85
N GLY A 110 -3.70 -7.67 -2.84
CA GLY A 110 -2.77 -8.23 -3.82
C GLY A 110 -2.18 -7.19 -4.76
N ARG A 111 -3.02 -6.34 -5.37
CA ARG A 111 -2.57 -5.23 -6.20
C ARG A 111 -1.74 -4.23 -5.39
N ALA A 112 -2.15 -3.94 -4.16
CA ALA A 112 -1.39 -3.11 -3.24
C ALA A 112 -0.01 -3.70 -2.92
N SER A 113 0.08 -5.01 -2.66
CA SER A 113 1.35 -5.69 -2.39
C SER A 113 2.32 -5.58 -3.58
N ILE A 114 1.83 -5.83 -4.80
CA ILE A 114 2.64 -5.69 -6.01
C ILE A 114 3.07 -4.23 -6.24
N TYR A 115 2.17 -3.28 -6.00
CA TYR A 115 2.49 -1.85 -6.07
C TYR A 115 3.62 -1.46 -5.10
N ILE A 116 3.53 -1.88 -3.83
CA ILE A 116 4.55 -1.62 -2.81
C ILE A 116 5.89 -2.20 -3.24
N LEU A 117 5.90 -3.45 -3.70
CA LEU A 117 7.13 -4.13 -4.11
C LEU A 117 7.79 -3.45 -5.31
N ARG A 118 7.01 -3.10 -6.34
CA ARG A 118 7.53 -2.39 -7.52
C ARG A 118 8.05 -1.00 -7.18
N THR A 119 7.36 -0.28 -6.31
CA THR A 119 7.74 1.08 -5.92
C THR A 119 9.01 1.08 -5.07
N ALA A 120 9.13 0.14 -4.13
CA ALA A 120 10.28 0.08 -3.23
C ALA A 120 11.51 -0.59 -3.86
N PHE A 121 11.32 -1.57 -4.74
CA PHE A 121 12.38 -2.45 -5.22
C PHE A 121 12.50 -2.53 -6.75
N GLY A 122 11.81 -1.70 -7.52
CA GLY A 122 11.86 -1.73 -8.99
C GLY A 122 11.06 -2.88 -9.58
N VAL A 123 10.93 -2.93 -10.91
CA VAL A 123 10.07 -3.93 -11.60
C VAL A 123 10.62 -5.36 -11.58
N ASP A 124 11.93 -5.50 -11.37
CA ASP A 124 12.67 -6.77 -11.31
C ASP A 124 12.74 -7.35 -9.88
N TRP A 125 11.91 -6.82 -8.96
CA TRP A 125 11.96 -7.15 -7.54
C TRP A 125 11.92 -8.67 -7.27
N SER A 126 11.14 -9.44 -8.03
CA SER A 126 10.93 -10.87 -7.81
C SER A 126 12.20 -11.70 -8.01
N GLU A 127 13.16 -11.19 -8.78
CA GLU A 127 14.44 -11.84 -9.03
C GLU A 127 15.49 -11.50 -7.96
N ARG A 128 15.37 -10.31 -7.34
CA ARG A 128 16.41 -9.74 -6.47
C ARG A 128 16.14 -9.92 -4.98
N ILE A 129 14.87 -9.96 -4.57
CA ILE A 129 14.49 -10.05 -3.16
C ILE A 129 13.65 -11.29 -2.86
N ARG A 130 13.74 -11.76 -1.62
CA ARG A 130 12.88 -12.84 -1.11
C ARG A 130 11.80 -12.22 -0.24
N ILE A 131 10.56 -12.61 -0.48
CA ILE A 131 9.39 -12.03 0.17
C ILE A 131 8.71 -13.08 1.03
N ILE A 132 8.26 -12.63 2.21
CA ILE A 132 7.38 -13.38 3.08
C ILE A 132 6.10 -12.56 3.21
N TYR A 133 4.95 -13.17 2.90
CA TYR A 133 3.63 -12.57 3.15
C TYR A 133 2.90 -13.40 4.21
N VAL A 134 2.29 -12.73 5.18
CA VAL A 134 1.51 -13.38 6.24
C VAL A 134 0.19 -12.64 6.38
N GLY A 135 -0.93 -13.38 6.38
CA GLY A 135 -2.27 -12.82 6.56
C GLY A 135 -3.21 -13.82 7.21
N ASP A 136 -4.28 -13.33 7.83
CA ASP A 136 -5.20 -14.11 8.67
C ASP A 136 -6.66 -14.06 8.21
N ASP A 137 -7.02 -13.09 7.36
CA ASP A 137 -8.40 -12.82 6.96
C ASP A 137 -8.68 -13.15 5.48
N ALA A 138 -9.95 -13.21 5.09
CA ALA A 138 -10.32 -13.56 3.71
C ALA A 138 -9.79 -12.58 2.65
N THR A 139 -9.52 -11.33 3.01
CA THR A 139 -8.98 -10.32 2.07
C THR A 139 -7.49 -10.51 1.80
N ASP A 140 -6.77 -11.17 2.70
CA ASP A 140 -5.37 -11.54 2.48
C ASP A 140 -5.18 -12.60 1.39
N GLU A 141 -6.23 -13.34 1.05
CA GLU A 141 -6.20 -14.32 -0.03
C GLU A 141 -5.88 -13.67 -1.39
N ASP A 142 -6.34 -12.44 -1.62
CA ASP A 142 -5.99 -11.66 -2.81
C ASP A 142 -4.47 -11.47 -2.94
N ALA A 143 -3.80 -11.20 -1.82
CA ALA A 143 -2.36 -11.02 -1.78
C ALA A 143 -1.60 -12.34 -1.89
N MET A 144 -2.05 -13.37 -1.19
CA MET A 144 -1.47 -14.71 -1.28
C MET A 144 -1.56 -15.24 -2.72
N GLN A 145 -2.69 -15.03 -3.39
CA GLN A 145 -2.89 -15.40 -4.77
C GLN A 145 -2.00 -14.58 -5.73
N ALA A 146 -1.94 -13.26 -5.55
CA ALA A 146 -1.13 -12.38 -6.41
C ALA A 146 0.38 -12.64 -6.27
N LEU A 147 0.83 -13.10 -5.09
CA LEU A 147 2.24 -13.36 -4.79
C LEU A 147 2.66 -14.83 -4.96
N LYS A 148 1.75 -15.69 -5.41
CA LYS A 148 1.99 -17.13 -5.55
C LYS A 148 3.21 -17.40 -6.45
N GLY A 149 4.16 -18.19 -5.96
CA GLY A 149 5.40 -18.51 -6.68
C GLY A 149 6.47 -17.41 -6.65
N MET A 150 6.17 -16.21 -6.12
CA MET A 150 7.11 -15.10 -5.98
C MET A 150 7.46 -14.80 -4.51
N ALA A 151 6.62 -15.26 -3.58
CA ALA A 151 6.81 -15.08 -2.14
C ALA A 151 6.50 -16.36 -1.38
N ALA A 152 7.14 -16.54 -0.23
CA ALA A 152 6.69 -17.51 0.76
C ALA A 152 5.45 -16.94 1.47
N THR A 153 4.27 -17.50 1.19
CA THR A 153 3.00 -17.00 1.71
C THR A 153 2.45 -17.90 2.83
N PHE A 154 1.94 -17.29 3.89
CA PHE A 154 1.45 -17.98 5.09
C PHE A 154 0.06 -17.51 5.49
N ARG A 155 -0.89 -18.43 5.59
CA ARG A 155 -2.20 -18.19 6.19
C ARG A 155 -2.17 -18.45 7.69
N VAL A 156 -2.53 -17.47 8.50
CA VAL A 156 -2.69 -17.64 9.94
C VAL A 156 -4.07 -18.24 10.22
N THR A 157 -4.10 -19.50 10.63
CA THR A 157 -5.32 -20.22 11.00
C THR A 157 -4.96 -21.50 11.74
N SER A 158 -5.68 -21.81 12.82
CA SER A 158 -5.62 -23.11 13.49
C SER A 158 -6.41 -24.20 12.73
N SER A 159 -7.30 -23.79 11.83
CA SER A 159 -8.20 -24.67 11.09
C SER A 159 -7.56 -25.17 9.80
N GLN A 160 -7.49 -26.49 9.65
CA GLN A 160 -6.97 -27.12 8.43
C GLN A 160 -7.98 -27.11 7.27
N ILE A 161 -9.27 -26.93 7.57
CA ILE A 161 -10.33 -26.92 6.56
C ILE A 161 -10.50 -25.55 5.88
N THR A 162 -9.92 -24.48 6.44
CA THR A 162 -9.93 -23.16 5.81
C THR A 162 -9.21 -23.22 4.46
N LYS A 163 -9.95 -22.95 3.38
CA LYS A 163 -9.39 -22.81 2.03
C LYS A 163 -8.48 -21.58 1.99
N THR A 164 -7.32 -21.73 1.37
CA THR A 164 -6.36 -20.63 1.21
C THR A 164 -5.47 -20.86 -0.02
N SER A 165 -5.08 -19.76 -0.67
CA SER A 165 -4.07 -19.68 -1.70
C SER A 165 -2.65 -19.58 -1.14
N ALA A 166 -2.48 -19.44 0.19
CA ALA A 166 -1.16 -19.49 0.82
C ALA A 166 -0.46 -20.83 0.58
N GLU A 167 0.86 -20.79 0.43
CA GLU A 167 1.71 -21.98 0.32
C GLU A 167 1.75 -22.77 1.63
N ARG A 168 1.67 -22.07 2.77
CA ARG A 168 1.79 -22.65 4.11
C ARG A 168 0.79 -22.05 5.08
N ARG A 169 0.64 -22.71 6.24
CA ARG A 169 -0.19 -22.24 7.36
C ARG A 169 0.66 -22.00 8.59
N LEU A 170 0.27 -21.02 9.38
CA LEU A 170 0.75 -20.78 10.75
C LEU A 170 -0.46 -20.90 11.69
N PRO A 171 -0.37 -21.67 12.79
CA PRO A 171 -1.55 -21.96 13.62
C PRO A 171 -2.03 -20.76 14.44
N SER A 172 -1.17 -19.75 14.66
CA SER A 172 -1.46 -18.58 15.49
C SER A 172 -0.53 -17.41 15.19
N THR A 173 -0.89 -16.23 15.72
CA THR A 173 -0.03 -15.04 15.72
C THR A 173 1.28 -15.25 16.50
N ASP A 174 1.30 -16.07 17.55
CA ASP A 174 2.54 -16.45 18.25
C ASP A 174 3.51 -17.23 17.34
N SER A 175 2.97 -18.00 16.41
CA SER A 175 3.76 -18.70 15.40
C SER A 175 4.37 -17.73 14.40
N VAL A 176 3.65 -16.64 14.08
CA VAL A 176 4.19 -15.53 13.27
C VAL A 176 5.37 -14.89 14.00
N LEU A 177 5.23 -14.57 15.29
CA LEU A 177 6.32 -14.02 16.10
C LEU A 177 7.53 -14.97 16.14
N THR A 178 7.30 -16.26 16.32
CA THR A 178 8.35 -17.28 16.33
C THR A 178 9.09 -17.33 14.99
N MET A 179 8.35 -17.29 13.88
CA MET A 179 8.92 -17.21 12.54
C MET A 179 9.74 -15.93 12.35
N LEU A 180 9.23 -14.77 12.77
CA LEU A 180 9.95 -13.49 12.65
C LEU A 180 11.26 -13.49 13.46
N LYS A 181 11.24 -14.02 14.70
CA LYS A 181 12.45 -14.22 15.51
C LYS A 181 13.43 -15.19 14.85
N TRP A 182 12.93 -16.22 14.17
CA TRP A 182 13.78 -17.13 13.41
C TRP A 182 14.43 -16.40 12.23
N VAL A 183 13.66 -15.61 11.45
CA VAL A 183 14.18 -14.81 10.32
C VAL A 183 15.24 -13.83 10.82
N GLU A 184 14.96 -13.09 11.87
CA GLU A 184 15.89 -12.14 12.49
C GLU A 184 17.25 -12.79 12.80
N ARG A 185 17.25 -13.97 13.44
CA ARG A 185 18.48 -14.71 13.77
C ARG A 185 19.25 -15.15 12.51
N HIS A 186 18.55 -15.57 11.47
CA HIS A 186 19.19 -16.06 10.24
C HIS A 186 19.72 -14.92 9.36
N VAL A 187 19.04 -13.78 9.35
CA VAL A 187 19.49 -12.58 8.65
C VAL A 187 20.66 -11.92 9.41
N SER A 188 20.58 -11.82 10.74
CA SER A 188 21.63 -11.19 11.56
C SER A 188 22.93 -11.99 11.59
N ARG A 189 22.86 -13.33 11.42
CA ARG A 189 24.04 -14.19 11.27
C ARG A 189 24.79 -13.96 9.96
N ARG A 190 24.12 -13.42 8.94
CA ARG A 190 24.71 -13.00 7.67
C ARG A 190 25.14 -11.53 7.76
N LYS A 191 26.11 -11.20 8.62
CA LYS A 191 26.85 -9.94 8.43
C LYS A 191 27.46 -9.97 7.01
N PRO A 192 27.44 -8.87 6.26
CA PRO A 192 27.99 -8.86 4.91
C PRO A 192 29.47 -9.24 4.97
N SER A 193 29.87 -10.27 4.22
CA SER A 193 31.29 -10.42 3.88
C SER A 193 31.76 -9.11 3.28
N LYS A 194 32.98 -8.66 3.63
CA LYS A 194 33.64 -7.47 3.08
C LYS A 194 33.85 -7.52 1.55
N ASP A 195 33.38 -8.55 0.85
CA ASP A 195 33.65 -8.84 -0.55
C ASP A 195 32.85 -8.04 -1.60
N LEU A 196 31.88 -7.22 -1.22
CA LEU A 196 31.20 -6.34 -2.20
C LEU A 196 32.03 -5.11 -2.62
N ARG A 197 33.30 -4.98 -2.20
CA ARG A 197 34.24 -3.97 -2.72
C ARG A 197 35.13 -4.45 -3.87
N ARG A 198 34.87 -5.63 -4.45
CA ARG A 198 35.59 -6.12 -5.63
C ARG A 198 34.62 -6.68 -6.66
N ASN A 199 34.00 -5.78 -7.42
CA ASN A 199 33.72 -5.90 -8.87
C ASN A 199 32.55 -4.99 -9.26
N SER A 200 32.84 -3.72 -9.48
CA SER A 200 32.00 -2.83 -10.27
C SER A 200 32.87 -1.91 -11.13
N THR A 201 33.55 -2.50 -12.11
CA THR A 201 34.03 -1.76 -13.28
C THR A 201 33.89 -2.62 -14.52
N THR A 202 32.67 -2.77 -15.03
CA THR A 202 32.50 -3.08 -16.45
C THR A 202 32.89 -1.81 -17.24
N PRO A 203 33.79 -1.90 -18.25
CA PRO A 203 34.29 -0.73 -18.97
C PRO A 203 33.19 0.15 -19.60
N LEU A 204 32.06 -0.46 -19.98
CA LEU A 204 30.93 0.24 -20.59
C LEU A 204 30.26 1.27 -19.66
N ALA A 205 30.08 0.94 -18.38
CA ALA A 205 29.40 1.85 -17.44
C ALA A 205 30.22 3.12 -17.18
N ARG A 206 31.55 3.01 -17.24
CA ARG A 206 32.45 4.15 -17.08
C ARG A 206 32.44 5.05 -18.32
N GLN A 207 32.30 4.47 -19.52
CA GLN A 207 32.20 5.21 -20.78
C GLN A 207 30.89 6.00 -20.91
N VAL A 208 29.76 5.42 -20.48
CA VAL A 208 28.45 6.11 -20.56
C VAL A 208 28.39 7.32 -19.61
N LEU A 209 28.89 7.17 -18.38
CA LEU A 209 28.94 8.27 -17.40
C LEU A 209 29.92 9.39 -17.83
N GLN A 210 31.04 9.06 -18.47
CA GLN A 210 31.99 10.07 -18.99
C GLN A 210 31.42 10.82 -20.21
N MET A 211 30.63 10.14 -21.05
CA MET A 211 30.01 10.74 -22.22
C MET A 211 28.88 11.72 -21.81
N GLU A 212 28.03 11.35 -20.84
CA GLU A 212 26.98 12.24 -20.32
C GLU A 212 27.54 13.48 -19.61
N MET A 213 28.61 13.36 -18.82
CA MET A 213 29.23 14.53 -18.18
C MET A 213 29.88 15.49 -19.18
N SER A 214 30.41 14.99 -20.31
CA SER A 214 31.00 15.84 -21.34
C SER A 214 29.94 16.63 -22.14
N MET A 215 28.72 16.09 -22.28
CA MET A 215 27.62 16.80 -22.93
C MET A 215 27.01 17.88 -22.04
N ILE A 216 26.99 17.69 -20.72
CA ILE A 216 26.43 18.66 -19.76
C ILE A 216 27.38 19.86 -19.53
N GLN A 217 28.70 19.68 -19.72
CA GLN A 217 29.66 20.79 -19.60
C GLN A 217 29.72 21.68 -20.84
N ASN A 218 29.33 21.18 -22.02
CA ASN A 218 29.34 21.96 -23.26
C ASN A 218 28.09 22.82 -23.49
N THR A 219 27.03 22.64 -22.71
CA THR A 219 25.79 23.45 -22.81
C THR A 219 25.79 24.69 -21.91
N ASN A 220 26.79 24.84 -21.03
CA ASN A 220 26.91 25.96 -20.09
C ASN A 220 28.00 27.00 -20.45
N SER A 221 28.59 26.95 -21.64
CA SER A 221 29.68 27.86 -22.04
C SER A 221 29.38 28.80 -23.23
N THR A 222 28.12 28.95 -23.66
CA THR A 222 27.73 29.96 -24.68
C THR A 222 26.79 31.00 -24.10
N GLY A 223 27.36 31.88 -23.28
CA GLY A 223 26.72 33.09 -22.77
C GLY A 223 27.73 34.23 -22.62
N SER A 224 28.46 34.56 -23.68
CA SER A 224 29.35 35.73 -23.69
C SER A 224 28.56 37.02 -23.91
N THR A 225 28.66 37.88 -22.91
CA THR A 225 28.12 39.23 -22.83
C THR A 225 28.82 40.13 -23.85
N LEU A 226 28.08 40.65 -24.84
CA LEU A 226 28.55 41.75 -25.68
C LEU A 226 28.47 43.04 -24.87
N THR A 227 29.63 43.52 -24.42
CA THR A 227 29.83 44.84 -23.85
C THR A 227 30.03 45.84 -25.00
N VAL A 228 29.19 46.87 -25.04
CA VAL A 228 29.35 48.03 -25.93
C VAL A 228 30.27 49.04 -25.24
N PRO A 229 31.38 49.48 -25.85
CA PRO A 229 32.11 50.63 -25.32
C PRO A 229 31.48 51.92 -25.82
N LEU A 230 31.15 52.80 -24.87
CA LEU A 230 30.96 54.22 -25.09
C LEU A 230 32.27 54.82 -25.62
N ASN A 231 32.19 55.53 -26.75
CA ASN A 231 33.19 56.51 -27.10
C ASN A 231 32.49 57.82 -27.49
N SER A 232 32.93 58.88 -26.82
CA SER A 232 32.54 60.27 -26.94
C SER A 232 33.22 60.98 -28.11
N ASN A 233 32.61 62.08 -28.57
CA ASN A 233 33.09 63.15 -29.47
C ASN A 233 33.07 62.80 -30.97
N ASP A 234 32.66 63.64 -31.93
CA ASP A 234 32.70 65.10 -32.07
C ASP A 234 31.57 65.63 -33.00
N HIS A 235 31.25 66.93 -32.82
CA HIS A 235 30.60 67.91 -33.72
C HIS A 235 29.10 67.85 -34.05
#